data_AF-A0A221R4W8-F1
#
_entry.id   AF-A0A221R4W8-F1
#
_cell.length_a   1.000
_cell.length_b   1.000
_cell.length_c   1.000
_cell.angle_alpha   90.00
_cell.angle_beta   90.00
_cell.angle_gamma   90.00
#
_symmetry.space_group_name_H-M   'P 1'
#
loop_
_entity.id
_entity.type
_entity.pdbx_description
1 polymer ?
#
loop_
_entity_poly.entity_id
_entity_poly.type
_entity_poly.pdbx_seq_one_letter_code
_entity_poly.pdbx_strand_id
1 'polypeptide(L)'
;MADKPGNQTPNTPDVSETELRGMTVDELRHKAKEAGIGSTSTMKKEELVHALAEAGGGRGGADAKGEKATGGTDGGEGAGPDGGRIRTGSGTSDSLKYSQEVTSPEDEPEREGRSLVTTHHEVIRKWAEERNGVPATVPGTEHGDSLGVLRIDFGGDSDTLREVSWDEWFATFDERRLNFIYQEQRSDGRQSTFFQLENPEREDA
;
A
#
# COMPACT_ATOMS: atom_id res chain seq x y z
N MET A 1 6.41 -31.79 -30.84
CA MET A 1 6.41 -31.43 -29.41
C MET A 1 7.66 -30.56 -29.22
N ALA A 2 7.67 -29.24 -29.47
CA ALA A 2 7.02 -28.13 -28.73
C ALA A 2 7.43 -28.19 -27.24
N ASP A 3 8.13 -27.25 -26.57
CA ASP A 3 8.65 -25.87 -26.77
C ASP A 3 9.85 -25.71 -25.79
N LYS A 4 11.05 -25.18 -26.09
CA LYS A 4 11.49 -23.76 -26.24
C LYS A 4 11.33 -22.84 -25.00
N PRO A 5 12.22 -21.84 -24.81
CA PRO A 5 13.13 -21.79 -23.66
C PRO A 5 13.12 -20.44 -22.91
N GLY A 6 13.90 -20.35 -21.83
CA GLY A 6 14.53 -19.08 -21.44
C GLY A 6 14.26 -18.65 -20.01
N ASN A 7 15.35 -18.57 -19.23
CA ASN A 7 15.67 -17.38 -18.45
C ASN A 7 17.19 -17.35 -18.23
N GLN A 8 17.93 -17.29 -19.34
CA GLN A 8 19.25 -16.66 -19.34
C GLN A 8 19.03 -15.25 -19.85
N THR A 9 18.89 -14.29 -18.93
CA THR A 9 19.02 -12.87 -19.25
C THR A 9 20.47 -12.49 -18.97
N PRO A 10 21.26 -12.10 -19.98
CA PRO A 10 22.66 -11.76 -19.84
C PRO A 10 22.82 -10.27 -19.46
N ASN A 11 23.74 -9.98 -18.53
CA ASN A 11 24.18 -8.65 -18.05
C ASN A 11 23.29 -7.94 -17.01
N THR A 12 23.18 -8.50 -15.81
CA THR A 12 23.08 -7.66 -14.60
C THR A 12 24.38 -7.84 -13.82
N PRO A 13 25.17 -6.78 -13.55
CA PRO A 13 26.34 -6.94 -12.70
C PRO A 13 25.90 -7.46 -11.32
N ASP A 14 26.40 -8.65 -11.06
CA ASP A 14 26.36 -9.53 -9.89
C ASP A 14 26.63 -8.80 -8.57
N VAL A 15 25.61 -8.16 -8.00
CA VAL A 15 25.58 -7.88 -6.57
C VAL A 15 24.13 -7.92 -6.10
N SER A 16 23.66 -9.12 -5.76
CA SER A 16 22.36 -9.26 -5.12
C SER A 16 22.45 -8.68 -3.71
N GLU A 17 21.46 -7.88 -3.30
CA GLU A 17 21.41 -7.24 -1.97
C GLU A 17 21.63 -8.26 -0.83
N THR A 18 21.18 -9.49 -1.04
CA THR A 18 21.39 -10.64 -0.15
C THR A 18 22.87 -10.95 0.11
N GLU A 19 23.74 -10.80 -0.89
CA GLU A 19 25.18 -11.04 -0.76
C GLU A 19 25.86 -9.88 -0.01
N LEU A 20 25.43 -8.65 -0.27
CA LEU A 20 25.92 -7.47 0.43
C LEU A 20 25.58 -7.53 1.94
N ARG A 21 24.40 -8.04 2.30
CA ARG A 21 24.01 -8.26 3.71
C ARG A 21 24.92 -9.27 4.43
N GLY A 22 25.51 -10.22 3.71
CA GLY A 22 26.46 -11.21 4.24
C GLY A 22 27.86 -10.64 4.56
N MET A 23 28.24 -9.52 3.95
CA MET A 23 29.59 -8.94 4.08
C MET A 23 29.79 -8.15 5.38
N THR A 24 31.04 -7.97 5.79
CA THR A 24 31.38 -7.14 6.97
C THR A 24 31.28 -5.64 6.64
N VAL A 25 31.15 -4.81 7.68
CA VAL A 25 31.04 -3.34 7.51
C VAL A 25 32.28 -2.76 6.82
N ASP A 26 33.46 -3.28 7.12
CA ASP A 26 34.72 -2.85 6.49
C ASP A 26 34.78 -3.21 5.00
N GLU A 27 34.29 -4.39 4.62
CA GLU A 27 34.18 -4.81 3.21
C GLU A 27 33.17 -3.96 2.44
N LEU A 28 32.02 -3.67 3.05
CA LEU A 28 31.01 -2.79 2.47
C LEU A 28 31.53 -1.35 2.32
N ARG A 29 32.31 -0.85 3.28
CA ARG A 29 32.96 0.48 3.17
C ARG A 29 34.00 0.51 2.06
N HIS A 30 34.77 -0.56 1.88
CA HIS A 30 35.74 -0.67 0.80
C HIS A 30 35.04 -0.64 -0.56
N LYS A 31 34.01 -1.47 -0.75
CA LYS A 31 33.21 -1.50 -1.99
C LYS A 31 32.51 -0.17 -2.27
N ALA A 32 31.93 0.47 -1.26
CA ALA A 32 31.27 1.76 -1.41
C ALA A 32 32.26 2.87 -1.83
N LYS A 33 33.49 2.84 -1.31
CA LYS A 33 34.57 3.74 -1.72
C LYS A 33 35.02 3.49 -3.16
N GLU A 34 35.10 2.23 -3.59
CA GLU A 34 35.41 1.87 -4.98
C GLU A 34 34.28 2.28 -5.94
N ALA A 35 33.03 2.22 -5.50
CA ALA A 35 31.86 2.71 -6.24
C ALA A 35 31.75 4.26 -6.27
N GLY A 36 32.66 4.99 -5.61
CA GLY A 36 32.67 6.45 -5.58
C GLY A 36 31.67 7.08 -4.60
N ILE A 37 31.10 6.30 -3.68
CA ILE A 37 30.15 6.78 -2.67
C ILE A 37 30.93 7.54 -1.58
N GLY A 38 30.71 8.85 -1.51
CA GLY A 38 31.30 9.70 -0.47
C GLY A 38 30.59 9.54 0.88
N SER A 39 31.34 9.70 1.99
CA SER A 39 30.84 9.67 3.38
C SER A 39 30.41 8.31 3.94
N THR A 40 31.16 7.24 3.65
CA THR A 40 30.90 5.87 4.15
C THR A 40 31.35 5.61 5.60
N SER A 41 32.15 6.51 6.17
CA SER A 41 32.77 6.34 7.49
C SER A 41 31.78 6.40 8.66
N THR A 42 30.66 7.11 8.50
CA THR A 42 29.61 7.27 9.52
C THR A 42 28.40 6.37 9.30
N MET A 43 28.30 5.70 8.15
CA MET A 43 27.15 4.87 7.79
C MET A 43 27.15 3.53 8.54
N LYS A 44 25.96 3.08 8.91
CA LYS A 44 25.71 1.75 9.47
C LYS A 44 25.74 0.69 8.36
N LYS A 45 25.87 -0.58 8.75
CA LYS A 45 25.92 -1.73 7.81
C LYS A 45 24.78 -1.70 6.79
N GLU A 46 23.56 -1.47 7.26
CA GLU A 46 22.36 -1.51 6.41
C GLU A 46 22.32 -0.34 5.42
N GLU A 47 22.77 0.85 5.84
CA GLU A 47 22.88 2.01 4.95
C GLU A 47 23.95 1.81 3.87
N LEU A 48 25.06 1.15 4.21
CA LEU A 48 26.10 0.81 3.23
C LEU A 48 25.62 -0.23 2.22
N VAL A 49 24.85 -1.23 2.65
CA VAL A 49 24.26 -2.24 1.78
C VAL A 49 23.30 -1.59 0.79
N HIS A 50 22.41 -0.72 1.26
CA HIS A 50 21.46 -0.01 0.41
C HIS A 50 22.17 0.92 -0.59
N ALA A 51 23.13 1.71 -0.13
CA ALA A 51 23.89 2.62 -0.98
C ALA A 51 24.68 1.88 -2.09
N LEU A 52 25.21 0.69 -1.79
CA LEU A 52 25.88 -0.17 -2.77
C LEU A 52 24.92 -0.82 -3.76
N ALA A 53 23.74 -1.24 -3.29
CA ALA A 53 22.69 -1.77 -4.17
C ALA A 53 22.22 -0.72 -5.17
N GLU A 54 22.03 0.52 -4.72
CA GLU A 54 21.65 1.65 -5.59
C GLU A 54 22.79 2.06 -6.55
N ALA A 55 24.05 2.07 -6.08
CA ALA A 55 25.19 2.38 -6.94
C ALA A 55 25.45 1.31 -8.02
N GLY A 56 25.11 0.04 -7.75
CA GLY A 56 25.14 -1.06 -8.73
C GLY A 56 23.98 -1.05 -9.72
N GLY A 57 22.90 -0.34 -9.41
CA GLY A 57 21.61 -0.35 -10.12
C GLY A 57 21.48 0.54 -11.35
N GLY A 58 22.53 1.25 -11.75
CA GLY A 58 22.60 1.85 -13.09
C GLY A 58 22.71 3.37 -13.15
N ARG A 59 23.52 3.76 -14.13
CA ARG A 59 23.83 5.11 -14.59
C ARG A 59 22.57 5.79 -15.12
N GLY A 60 22.22 6.93 -14.54
CA GLY A 60 21.18 7.82 -15.06
C GLY A 60 20.99 9.06 -14.19
N GLY A 61 22.06 9.85 -14.00
CA GLY A 61 21.99 11.09 -13.23
C GLY A 61 21.26 12.21 -13.97
N ALA A 62 20.65 13.12 -13.21
CA ALA A 62 21.07 14.52 -13.12
C ALA A 62 20.02 15.38 -12.39
N ASP A 63 20.53 16.22 -11.53
CA ASP A 63 19.89 17.29 -10.77
C ASP A 63 18.98 18.20 -11.63
N ALA A 64 17.77 18.52 -11.14
CA ALA A 64 17.24 19.89 -11.10
C ALA A 64 15.78 19.94 -10.60
N LYS A 65 15.55 20.87 -9.68
CA LYS A 65 14.34 21.68 -9.45
C LYS A 65 13.06 21.32 -10.23
N GLY A 66 11.97 21.15 -9.47
CA GLY A 66 10.75 21.95 -9.57
C GLY A 66 10.01 22.03 -10.91
N GLU A 67 8.72 21.66 -10.83
CA GLU A 67 7.61 21.95 -11.75
C GLU A 67 7.27 20.98 -12.89
N LYS A 68 6.12 20.33 -12.66
CA LYS A 68 4.98 20.09 -13.57
C LYS A 68 5.23 19.45 -14.95
N ALA A 69 4.79 18.19 -14.98
CA ALA A 69 3.64 17.68 -15.75
C ALA A 69 3.90 16.88 -17.05
N THR A 70 3.31 15.67 -17.03
CA THR A 70 2.73 14.89 -18.15
C THR A 70 3.72 14.20 -19.10
N GLY A 71 3.63 12.89 -19.39
CA GLY A 71 2.62 11.88 -19.06
C GLY A 71 2.84 10.62 -19.93
N GLY A 72 2.04 9.58 -19.65
CA GLY A 72 1.92 8.32 -20.40
C GLY A 72 1.76 7.12 -19.46
N THR A 73 0.70 7.03 -18.66
CA THR A 73 -0.61 6.42 -18.97
C THR A 73 -0.56 4.88 -19.01
N ASP A 74 -0.85 4.28 -17.87
CA ASP A 74 -1.89 3.26 -17.73
C ASP A 74 -2.73 3.68 -16.50
N GLY A 75 -4.06 3.65 -16.59
CA GLY A 75 -4.97 4.22 -15.58
C GLY A 75 -4.64 3.65 -14.20
N GLY A 76 -4.22 4.45 -13.23
CA GLY A 76 -5.09 5.44 -12.62
C GLY A 76 -6.09 4.72 -11.72
N GLU A 77 -5.57 3.97 -10.73
CA GLU A 77 -6.18 3.46 -9.50
C GLU A 77 -5.17 2.49 -8.84
N GLY A 78 -4.18 3.02 -8.12
CA GLY A 78 -3.10 2.23 -7.51
C GLY A 78 -3.29 1.99 -6.01
N ALA A 79 -2.18 1.85 -5.30
CA ALA A 79 -2.12 1.62 -3.85
C ALA A 79 -2.60 2.75 -2.94
N GLY A 80 -3.12 3.84 -3.51
CA GLY A 80 -3.41 5.07 -2.78
C GLY A 80 -2.13 5.81 -2.32
N PRO A 81 -2.28 6.95 -1.63
CA PRO A 81 -1.16 7.81 -1.25
C PRO A 81 -0.20 7.15 -0.24
N ASP A 82 -0.66 6.19 0.54
CA ASP A 82 0.13 5.51 1.58
C ASP A 82 0.76 4.20 1.11
N GLY A 83 0.49 3.77 -0.12
CA GLY A 83 1.00 2.51 -0.66
C GLY A 83 0.40 1.29 0.01
N GLY A 84 -0.83 1.36 0.50
CA GLY A 84 -1.50 0.26 1.21
C GLY A 84 -1.11 0.08 2.68
N ARG A 85 -0.12 0.82 3.18
CA ARG A 85 0.34 0.74 4.58
C ARG A 85 -0.69 1.29 5.55
N ILE A 86 -0.78 0.66 6.72
CA ILE A 86 -1.68 1.13 7.78
C ILE A 86 -1.26 2.50 8.29
N ARG A 87 -2.26 3.37 8.47
CA ARG A 87 -2.08 4.66 9.13
C ARG A 87 -2.09 4.40 10.64
N THR A 88 -1.12 4.96 11.36
CA THR A 88 -1.01 4.82 12.82
C THR A 88 -0.92 6.19 13.48
N GLY A 89 -1.46 6.32 14.68
CA GLY A 89 -1.54 7.56 15.45
C GLY A 89 -1.85 7.30 16.94
N SER A 90 -1.97 8.37 17.73
CA SER A 90 -2.23 8.27 19.18
C SER A 90 -3.56 7.58 19.54
N GLY A 91 -4.53 7.55 18.60
CA GLY A 91 -5.84 6.91 18.75
C GLY A 91 -5.92 5.52 18.10
N THR A 92 -4.80 4.92 17.70
CA THR A 92 -4.78 3.58 17.08
C THR A 92 -5.43 2.55 18.01
N SER A 93 -6.54 1.95 17.58
CA SER A 93 -7.24 0.95 18.39
C SER A 93 -6.40 -0.31 18.59
N ASP A 94 -6.51 -0.98 19.76
CA ASP A 94 -5.82 -2.26 20.01
C ASP A 94 -6.21 -3.36 19.00
N SER A 95 -7.37 -3.23 18.35
CA SER A 95 -7.82 -4.09 17.25
C SER A 95 -6.91 -4.06 16.03
N LEU A 96 -6.17 -2.97 15.81
CA LEU A 96 -5.19 -2.88 14.72
C LEU A 96 -3.94 -3.72 14.99
N LYS A 97 -3.59 -3.99 16.26
CA LYS A 97 -2.41 -4.83 16.61
C LYS A 97 -2.55 -6.29 16.20
N TYR A 98 -3.78 -6.78 16.08
CA TYR A 98 -4.06 -8.19 15.74
C TYR A 98 -4.54 -8.37 14.29
N SER A 99 -4.82 -7.26 13.60
CA SER A 99 -5.23 -7.27 12.20
C SER A 99 -4.00 -7.46 11.31
N GLN A 100 -4.13 -8.25 10.24
CA GLN A 100 -3.05 -8.40 9.26
C GLN A 100 -3.10 -7.22 8.28
N GLU A 101 -1.95 -6.60 8.04
CA GLU A 101 -1.81 -5.57 7.02
C GLU A 101 -1.82 -6.22 5.64
N VAL A 102 -2.64 -5.65 4.74
CA VAL A 102 -2.76 -6.08 3.34
C VAL A 102 -2.33 -4.91 2.47
N THR A 103 -1.16 -5.04 1.84
CA THR A 103 -0.60 -3.97 1.00
C THR A 103 -0.72 -4.27 -0.48
N SER A 104 -1.13 -5.47 -0.85
CA SER A 104 -1.33 -5.86 -2.24
C SER A 104 -2.63 -6.65 -2.40
N PRO A 105 -3.27 -6.63 -3.58
CA PRO A 105 -4.45 -7.46 -3.85
C PRO A 105 -4.13 -8.97 -3.91
N GLU A 106 -2.84 -9.33 -3.92
CA GLU A 106 -2.34 -10.71 -3.89
C GLU A 106 -2.03 -11.19 -2.46
N ASP A 107 -2.08 -10.32 -1.45
CA ASP A 107 -1.88 -10.69 -0.05
C ASP A 107 -3.06 -11.54 0.45
N GLU A 108 -2.79 -12.81 0.74
CA GLU A 108 -3.78 -13.73 1.30
C GLU A 108 -3.82 -13.66 2.84
N PRO A 109 -5.00 -13.88 3.47
CA PRO A 109 -5.10 -13.92 4.92
C PRO A 109 -4.29 -15.10 5.48
N GLU A 110 -3.48 -14.85 6.51
CA GLU A 110 -2.71 -15.88 7.21
C GLU A 110 -3.60 -16.96 7.83
N ARG A 111 -4.88 -16.64 8.10
CA ARG A 111 -5.90 -17.59 8.57
C ARG A 111 -7.31 -17.12 8.23
N GLU A 112 -8.20 -18.08 8.05
CA GLU A 112 -9.62 -17.84 7.83
C GLU A 112 -10.25 -17.08 9.03
N GLY A 113 -11.14 -16.13 8.72
CA GLY A 113 -11.83 -15.31 9.72
C GLY A 113 -10.95 -14.30 10.48
N ARG A 114 -9.69 -14.08 10.07
CA ARG A 114 -8.89 -12.98 10.61
C ARG A 114 -9.40 -11.63 10.11
N SER A 115 -9.29 -10.60 10.95
CA SER A 115 -9.49 -9.21 10.53
C SER A 115 -8.28 -8.73 9.75
N LEU A 116 -8.52 -8.13 8.60
CA LEU A 116 -7.53 -7.55 7.71
C LEU A 116 -7.66 -6.03 7.77
N VAL A 117 -6.56 -5.34 7.51
CA VAL A 117 -6.54 -3.88 7.43
C VAL A 117 -5.72 -3.44 6.22
N THR A 118 -6.25 -2.46 5.49
CA THR A 118 -5.58 -1.91 4.31
C THR A 118 -5.92 -0.42 4.13
N THR A 119 -5.05 0.28 3.42
CA THR A 119 -5.35 1.60 2.82
C THR A 119 -5.28 1.55 1.30
N HIS A 120 -5.07 0.35 0.72
CA HIS A 120 -4.84 0.16 -0.70
C HIS A 120 -6.15 0.24 -1.47
N HIS A 121 -6.27 1.21 -2.37
CA HIS A 121 -7.53 1.46 -3.07
C HIS A 121 -7.98 0.26 -3.91
N GLU A 122 -7.07 -0.39 -4.64
CA GLU A 122 -7.45 -1.59 -5.42
C GLU A 122 -7.88 -2.78 -4.56
N VAL A 123 -7.29 -2.96 -3.36
CA VAL A 123 -7.69 -4.05 -2.45
C VAL A 123 -9.12 -3.80 -2.00
N ILE A 124 -9.42 -2.57 -1.58
CA ILE A 124 -10.76 -2.17 -1.14
C ILE A 124 -11.78 -2.32 -2.26
N ARG A 125 -11.43 -1.85 -3.48
CA ARG A 125 -12.31 -1.97 -4.65
C ARG A 125 -12.59 -3.44 -4.97
N LYS A 126 -11.55 -4.25 -5.18
CA LYS A 126 -11.72 -5.66 -5.56
C LYS A 126 -12.53 -6.42 -4.51
N TRP A 127 -12.24 -6.18 -3.23
CA TRP A 127 -12.98 -6.78 -2.13
C TRP A 127 -14.47 -6.43 -2.18
N ALA A 128 -14.80 -5.16 -2.44
CA ALA A 128 -16.17 -4.69 -2.55
C ALA A 128 -16.87 -5.24 -3.81
N GLU A 129 -16.25 -5.12 -4.98
CA GLU A 129 -16.80 -5.56 -6.27
C GLU A 129 -17.10 -7.06 -6.30
N GLU A 130 -16.22 -7.89 -5.73
CA GLU A 130 -16.45 -9.33 -5.59
C GLU A 130 -17.74 -9.66 -4.83
N ARG A 131 -18.15 -8.74 -3.94
CA ARG A 131 -19.35 -8.85 -3.10
C ARG A 131 -20.52 -8.05 -3.67
N ASN A 132 -20.43 -7.57 -4.91
CA ASN A 132 -21.38 -6.65 -5.55
C ASN A 132 -21.57 -5.35 -4.76
N GLY A 133 -20.52 -4.92 -4.07
CA GLY A 133 -20.47 -3.70 -3.27
C GLY A 133 -20.22 -2.47 -4.14
N VAL A 134 -21.03 -1.44 -3.94
CA VAL A 134 -20.94 -0.15 -4.63
C VAL A 134 -20.60 0.94 -3.63
N PRO A 135 -19.61 1.82 -3.89
CA PRO A 135 -19.28 2.92 -2.99
C PRO A 135 -20.47 3.87 -2.82
N ALA A 136 -20.78 4.19 -1.56
CA ALA A 136 -21.94 5.01 -1.23
C ALA A 136 -21.64 5.96 -0.06
N THR A 137 -22.48 6.96 0.11
CA THR A 137 -22.46 7.87 1.25
C THR A 137 -23.84 8.04 1.86
N VAL A 138 -23.90 8.42 3.14
CA VAL A 138 -25.16 8.75 3.81
C VAL A 138 -25.46 10.24 3.59
N PRO A 139 -26.51 10.59 2.83
CA PRO A 139 -26.87 11.99 2.60
C PRO A 139 -27.20 12.69 3.92
N GLY A 140 -26.83 13.96 4.05
CA GLY A 140 -27.07 14.76 5.27
C GLY A 140 -26.08 14.52 6.41
N THR A 141 -25.06 13.68 6.20
CA THR A 141 -23.90 13.56 7.10
C THR A 141 -22.64 14.25 6.56
N GLU A 142 -22.79 14.99 5.45
CA GLU A 142 -21.75 15.75 4.78
C GLU A 142 -21.18 16.84 5.70
N HIS A 143 -19.88 17.10 5.59
CA HIS A 143 -19.21 18.12 6.37
C HIS A 143 -18.37 19.00 5.44
N GLY A 144 -18.80 20.24 5.24
CA GLY A 144 -18.19 21.14 4.27
C GLY A 144 -18.35 20.59 2.84
N ASP A 145 -17.24 20.56 2.10
CA ASP A 145 -17.18 20.09 0.72
C ASP A 145 -16.91 18.58 0.59
N SER A 146 -16.73 17.86 1.71
CA SER A 146 -16.38 16.43 1.73
C SER A 146 -17.60 15.53 1.96
N LEU A 147 -17.58 14.32 1.39
CA LEU A 147 -18.65 13.33 1.57
C LEU A 147 -18.90 13.06 3.05
N GLY A 148 -20.12 12.66 3.40
CA GLY A 148 -20.47 12.34 4.77
C GLY A 148 -19.88 11.03 5.28
N VAL A 149 -20.68 10.22 5.96
CA VAL A 149 -20.30 8.86 6.36
C VAL A 149 -20.13 8.01 5.09
N LEU A 150 -18.91 7.49 4.91
CA LEU A 150 -18.58 6.58 3.82
C LEU A 150 -19.16 5.19 4.09
N ARG A 151 -19.81 4.61 3.08
CA ARG A 151 -20.41 3.28 3.10
C ARG A 151 -20.09 2.54 1.80
N ILE A 152 -20.39 1.24 1.81
CA ILE A 152 -20.44 0.39 0.62
C ILE A 152 -21.81 -0.27 0.66
N ASP A 153 -22.59 -0.09 -0.40
CA ASP A 153 -23.89 -0.73 -0.58
C ASP A 153 -23.72 -2.09 -1.23
N PHE A 154 -24.16 -3.17 -0.57
CA PHE A 154 -24.12 -4.53 -1.10
C PHE A 154 -25.49 -5.02 -1.61
N GLY A 155 -26.47 -4.11 -1.71
CA GLY A 155 -27.85 -4.43 -2.02
C GLY A 155 -28.63 -4.98 -0.81
N GLY A 156 -29.91 -4.63 -0.70
CA GLY A 156 -30.81 -5.11 0.36
C GLY A 156 -31.78 -4.04 0.84
N ASP A 157 -31.26 -2.96 1.44
CA ASP A 157 -32.04 -1.87 2.09
C ASP A 157 -31.36 -0.50 1.85
N SER A 158 -31.02 -0.19 0.60
CA SER A 158 -30.19 0.96 0.24
C SER A 158 -30.94 2.23 -0.17
N ASP A 159 -32.25 2.31 0.03
CA ASP A 159 -33.07 3.50 -0.26
C ASP A 159 -32.58 4.80 0.44
N THR A 160 -31.71 4.68 1.44
CA THR A 160 -31.15 5.82 2.17
C THR A 160 -29.73 6.19 1.75
N LEU A 161 -29.05 5.36 0.95
CA LEU A 161 -27.66 5.58 0.55
C LEU A 161 -27.59 6.25 -0.82
N ARG A 162 -26.68 7.22 -0.95
CA ARG A 162 -26.35 7.84 -2.24
C ARG A 162 -25.12 7.16 -2.80
N GLU A 163 -25.27 6.53 -3.97
CA GLU A 163 -24.14 6.04 -4.76
C GLU A 163 -23.21 7.21 -5.15
N VAL A 164 -21.91 6.98 -5.02
CA VAL A 164 -20.84 7.92 -5.39
C VAL A 164 -19.81 7.20 -6.24
N SER A 165 -18.91 7.91 -6.90
CA SER A 165 -17.79 7.26 -7.59
C SER A 165 -16.74 6.75 -6.60
N TRP A 166 -15.96 5.74 -7.01
CA TRP A 166 -14.80 5.28 -6.25
C TRP A 166 -13.79 6.41 -6.01
N ASP A 167 -13.59 7.28 -7.00
CA ASP A 167 -12.68 8.43 -6.89
C ASP A 167 -13.10 9.38 -5.77
N GLU A 168 -14.38 9.78 -5.72
CA GLU A 168 -14.90 10.65 -4.65
C GLU A 168 -14.85 9.97 -3.27
N TRP A 169 -15.13 8.66 -3.24
CA TRP A 169 -15.06 7.86 -2.02
C TRP A 169 -13.62 7.80 -1.48
N PHE A 170 -12.65 7.50 -2.35
CA PHE A 170 -11.23 7.42 -1.99
C PHE A 170 -10.65 8.78 -1.64
N ALA A 171 -11.06 9.85 -2.32
CA ALA A 171 -10.67 11.21 -1.97
C ALA A 171 -11.03 11.54 -0.52
N THR A 172 -12.26 11.22 -0.10
CA THR A 172 -12.69 11.41 1.30
C THR A 172 -12.00 10.45 2.26
N PHE A 173 -11.77 9.20 1.86
CA PHE A 173 -11.08 8.19 2.65
C PHE A 173 -9.63 8.59 2.97
N ASP A 174 -8.93 9.15 1.98
CA ASP A 174 -7.56 9.61 2.10
C ASP A 174 -7.45 10.93 2.85
N GLU A 175 -8.31 11.90 2.54
CA GLU A 175 -8.38 13.19 3.24
C GLU A 175 -8.54 12.98 4.75
N ARG A 176 -9.37 12.01 5.14
CA ARG A 176 -9.64 11.68 6.54
C ARG A 176 -8.66 10.69 7.15
N ARG A 177 -7.64 10.27 6.39
CA ARG A 177 -6.59 9.34 6.82
C ARG A 177 -7.16 8.06 7.46
N LEU A 178 -8.21 7.51 6.86
CA LEU A 178 -8.90 6.32 7.36
C LEU A 178 -8.13 5.02 7.08
N ASN A 179 -8.33 4.02 7.93
CA ASN A 179 -7.95 2.63 7.67
C ASN A 179 -9.20 1.82 7.33
N PHE A 180 -9.09 0.96 6.31
CA PHE A 180 -10.15 0.03 5.94
C PHE A 180 -9.92 -1.30 6.63
N ILE A 181 -10.72 -1.58 7.66
CA ILE A 181 -10.68 -2.84 8.40
C ILE A 181 -11.79 -3.72 7.86
N TYR A 182 -11.48 -4.94 7.46
CA TYR A 182 -12.46 -5.84 6.86
C TYR A 182 -12.20 -7.30 7.23
N GLN A 183 -13.15 -8.15 6.88
CA GLN A 183 -13.01 -9.59 7.02
C GLN A 183 -13.38 -10.24 5.69
N GLU A 184 -12.60 -11.23 5.25
CA GLU A 184 -12.92 -11.94 4.00
C GLU A 184 -14.10 -12.90 4.17
N GLN A 185 -14.07 -13.70 5.23
CA GLN A 185 -14.99 -14.79 5.49
C GLN A 185 -15.51 -14.76 6.92
N ARG A 186 -16.79 -15.10 7.10
CA ARG A 186 -17.42 -15.30 8.41
C ARG A 186 -17.01 -16.67 8.96
N SER A 187 -17.29 -16.89 10.25
CA SER A 187 -17.01 -18.18 10.93
C SER A 187 -17.70 -19.41 10.33
N ASP A 188 -18.66 -19.24 9.41
CA ASP A 188 -19.30 -20.35 8.69
C ASP A 188 -18.81 -20.51 7.23
N GLY A 189 -17.73 -19.82 6.86
CA GLY A 189 -17.10 -19.92 5.53
C GLY A 189 -17.78 -19.08 4.44
N ARG A 190 -18.88 -18.39 4.73
CA ARG A 190 -19.48 -17.43 3.77
C ARG A 190 -18.66 -16.15 3.70
N GLN A 191 -18.66 -15.52 2.53
CA GLN A 191 -18.08 -14.18 2.34
C GLN A 191 -18.70 -13.19 3.34
N SER A 192 -17.84 -12.41 4.00
CA SER A 192 -18.25 -11.36 4.91
C SER A 192 -18.38 -10.04 4.17
N THR A 193 -19.45 -9.29 4.44
CA THR A 193 -19.64 -7.89 4.01
C THR A 193 -19.25 -6.92 5.13
N PHE A 194 -18.64 -7.43 6.20
CA PHE A 194 -18.20 -6.62 7.32
C PHE A 194 -16.98 -5.78 6.93
N PHE A 195 -17.14 -4.47 7.04
CA PHE A 195 -16.04 -3.53 7.04
C PHE A 195 -16.28 -2.44 8.09
N GLN A 196 -15.19 -1.84 8.54
CA GLN A 196 -15.18 -0.70 9.44
C GLN A 196 -14.10 0.26 8.97
N LEU A 197 -14.42 1.56 9.02
CA LEU A 197 -13.46 2.64 8.79
C LEU A 197 -13.00 3.17 10.14
N GLU A 198 -11.70 3.13 10.39
CA GLU A 198 -11.10 3.70 11.60
C GLU A 198 -10.23 4.90 11.24
N ASN A 199 -10.33 5.98 12.00
CA ASN A 199 -9.35 7.06 11.93
C ASN A 199 -8.36 6.93 13.10
N PRO A 200 -7.09 6.58 12.86
CA PRO A 200 -6.07 6.40 13.90
C PRO A 200 -5.62 7.73 14.55
N GLU A 201 -5.97 8.86 13.96
CA GLU A 201 -5.71 10.21 14.47
C GLU A 201 -6.91 10.82 15.17
N ARG A 202 -7.99 10.05 15.36
CA ARG A 202 -9.15 10.52 16.11
C ARG A 202 -8.76 10.74 17.56
N GLU A 203 -8.55 12.01 17.94
CA GLU A 203 -8.76 12.44 19.32
C GLU A 203 -10.26 12.28 19.59
N ASP A 204 -10.63 11.45 20.56
CA ASP A 204 -12.02 11.24 20.97
C ASP A 204 -12.77 12.58 21.07
N ALA A 205 -13.92 12.68 20.39
CA ALA A 205 -14.87 13.77 20.53
C ALA A 205 -15.93 13.42 21.59
#